data_AF-A0A9D8IS54-F1
#
_entry.id   AF-A0A9D8IS54-F1
#
_cell.length_a   1.000
_cell.length_b   1.000
_cell.length_c   1.000
_cell.angle_alpha   90.00
_cell.angle_beta   90.00
_cell.angle_gamma   90.00
#
_symmetry.space_group_name_H-M   'P 1'
#
loop_
_entity.id
_entity.type
_entity.pdbx_description
1 polymer ?
#
loop_
_entity_poly.entity_id
_entity_poly.type
_entity_poly.pdbx_seq_one_letter_code
_entity_poly.pdbx_strand_id
1 'polypeptide(L)'
;MARVMRRISKPPEEISPMRHPVRAALLAFAVATAALVGTLNAKPAPRDEGGVAAGPDVIVGSLPDVSKYGTVGGVSAYAIGTTSCNIGTAILLWCDTNVPGLCNNTQHPVIAQNLYRLKGGRLEMIGMSWLKHGFCALSENLCATCQADPYGCDALGIGCSDPYSSGLNGQQSGLGPRSQVNATTGIFPYPFSAPSPPATIGRRLQVPMAALDPAQNAGALYFGEGHYVTADDAAAGNALNNGSYRRMTVGSFTSGSWTISLTGSTSQQKFAIEAWKDHGLGVGMPDPNVVIQNVDLSNGEGRFKVAYKVSDNGNGTWHYEFAVLNINVDRAAQAWTVPVPPGVTVTNMSQNIVNHHSGEPYSTAAWTMEEVPGVGSGAFSWYSQTFAQNANANALRWGTMFNFRFDADQPPTAGNATLTLFKSGSSANPSVAVLLPQAPPPPPCPGDFNDDGVIDGDDLGTLLGQWGGDGSADFNKDGIVDGDDLGTLLGQWGDCPA
;
A
#
# COMPACT_ATOMS: atom_id res chain seq x y z
N MET A 1 -56.32 -63.98 -44.13
CA MET A 1 -57.23 -63.76 -42.97
C MET A 1 -57.07 -64.93 -42.01
N ALA A 2 -56.31 -64.76 -40.93
CA ALA A 2 -56.28 -65.72 -39.82
C ALA A 2 -55.91 -64.94 -38.55
N ARG A 3 -56.78 -65.01 -37.55
CA ARG A 3 -56.68 -64.32 -36.26
C ARG A 3 -56.67 -65.39 -35.17
N VAL A 4 -55.59 -65.50 -34.42
CA VAL A 4 -55.58 -66.11 -33.09
C VAL A 4 -54.68 -65.27 -32.19
N MET A 5 -55.27 -64.72 -31.14
CA MET A 5 -54.61 -63.97 -30.07
C MET A 5 -53.82 -64.92 -29.14
N ARG A 6 -52.61 -64.51 -28.74
CA ARG A 6 -52.01 -64.88 -27.45
C ARG A 6 -51.37 -63.64 -26.82
N ARG A 7 -51.90 -63.24 -25.66
CA ARG A 7 -51.27 -62.28 -24.74
C ARG A 7 -50.11 -62.99 -24.02
N ILE A 8 -48.95 -62.34 -23.96
CA ILE A 8 -47.86 -62.69 -23.05
C ILE A 8 -47.56 -61.42 -22.24
N SER A 9 -47.70 -61.53 -20.91
CA SER A 9 -47.31 -60.56 -19.91
C SER A 9 -45.80 -60.60 -19.69
N LYS A 10 -45.12 -59.45 -19.77
CA LYS A 10 -43.76 -59.24 -19.26
C LYS A 10 -43.82 -58.55 -17.88
N PRO A 11 -42.95 -58.93 -16.92
CA PRO A 11 -42.85 -58.30 -15.60
C PRO A 11 -42.09 -56.95 -15.66
N PRO A 12 -42.20 -56.10 -14.63
CA PRO A 12 -41.53 -54.79 -14.60
C PRO A 12 -40.03 -54.94 -14.30
N GLU A 13 -39.20 -54.23 -15.07
CA GLU A 13 -37.77 -54.08 -14.84
C GLU A 13 -37.49 -53.17 -13.63
N GLU A 14 -36.63 -53.66 -12.74
CA GLU A 14 -36.01 -52.94 -11.64
C GLU A 14 -35.20 -51.73 -12.14
N ILE A 15 -35.48 -50.54 -11.62
CA ILE A 15 -34.66 -49.34 -11.84
C ILE A 15 -33.47 -49.41 -10.90
N SER A 16 -32.30 -49.74 -11.46
CA SER A 16 -31.00 -49.64 -10.79
C SER A 16 -30.41 -48.23 -11.00
N PRO A 17 -29.81 -47.57 -9.99
CA PRO A 17 -29.24 -46.24 -10.16
C PRO A 17 -27.92 -46.31 -10.93
N MET A 18 -27.94 -45.83 -12.18
CA MET A 18 -26.75 -45.63 -13.00
C MET A 18 -25.84 -44.57 -12.36
N ARG A 19 -24.75 -45.01 -11.74
CA ARG A 19 -23.58 -44.18 -11.46
C ARG A 19 -22.91 -43.85 -12.80
N HIS A 20 -23.04 -42.62 -13.28
CA HIS A 20 -22.22 -42.14 -14.39
C HIS A 20 -20.78 -41.87 -13.89
N PRO A 21 -19.75 -42.50 -14.47
CA PRO A 21 -18.38 -42.10 -14.22
C PRO A 21 -18.11 -40.79 -14.97
N VAL A 22 -17.91 -39.70 -14.24
CA VAL A 22 -17.32 -38.49 -14.80
C VAL A 22 -15.88 -38.86 -15.20
N ARG A 23 -15.65 -39.07 -16.49
CA ARG A 23 -14.30 -39.23 -17.05
C ARG A 23 -13.59 -37.90 -16.92
N ALA A 24 -12.73 -37.77 -15.91
CA ALA A 24 -11.72 -36.73 -15.84
C ALA A 24 -10.79 -36.87 -17.07
N ALA A 25 -10.83 -35.89 -17.97
CA ALA A 25 -9.87 -35.80 -19.05
C ALA A 25 -8.54 -35.30 -18.47
N LEU A 26 -7.61 -36.22 -18.19
CA LEU A 26 -6.20 -35.85 -18.02
C LEU A 26 -5.67 -35.32 -19.36
N LEU A 27 -5.60 -34.01 -19.51
CA LEU A 27 -4.70 -33.40 -20.49
C LEU A 27 -3.28 -33.44 -19.90
N ALA A 28 -2.47 -34.35 -20.42
CA ALA A 28 -1.02 -34.30 -20.22
C ALA A 28 -0.46 -33.08 -20.99
N PHE A 29 -0.19 -31.99 -20.27
CA PHE A 29 0.62 -30.89 -20.82
C PHE A 29 2.10 -31.23 -20.64
N ALA A 30 2.82 -31.24 -21.76
CA ALA A 30 4.28 -31.34 -21.76
C ALA A 30 4.87 -30.12 -21.05
N VAL A 31 5.48 -30.35 -19.89
CA VAL A 31 6.33 -29.38 -19.20
C VAL A 31 7.55 -29.15 -20.10
N ALA A 32 7.61 -28.01 -20.76
CA ALA A 32 8.85 -27.55 -21.38
C ALA A 32 9.82 -27.21 -20.23
N THR A 33 10.73 -28.13 -19.93
CA THR A 33 11.88 -27.88 -19.06
C THR A 33 12.83 -26.89 -19.74
N ALA A 34 12.53 -25.60 -19.62
CA ALA A 34 13.55 -24.58 -19.71
C ALA A 34 14.31 -24.62 -18.38
N ALA A 35 15.53 -25.17 -18.41
CA ALA A 35 16.46 -25.13 -17.29
C ALA A 35 16.88 -23.68 -17.04
N LEU A 36 16.07 -22.94 -16.28
CA LEU A 36 16.48 -21.70 -15.65
C LEU A 36 17.15 -22.10 -14.33
N VAL A 37 18.47 -22.31 -14.37
CA VAL A 37 19.29 -22.41 -13.17
C VAL A 37 19.40 -21.01 -12.57
N GLY A 38 18.31 -20.59 -11.92
CA GLY A 38 18.22 -19.45 -11.03
C GLY A 38 17.74 -19.99 -9.70
N THR A 39 18.66 -20.15 -8.76
CA THR A 39 18.49 -20.57 -7.36
C THR A 39 17.05 -20.47 -6.82
N LEU A 40 16.35 -21.61 -6.79
CA LEU A 40 15.02 -21.78 -6.17
C LEU A 40 15.06 -21.93 -4.63
N ASN A 41 16.22 -21.71 -3.99
CA ASN A 41 16.32 -21.80 -2.54
C ASN A 41 15.99 -20.44 -1.91
N ALA A 42 14.70 -20.16 -1.71
CA ALA A 42 14.27 -19.10 -0.81
C ALA A 42 13.90 -19.75 0.54
N LYS A 43 14.87 -19.85 1.46
CA LYS A 43 14.52 -20.12 2.86
C LYS A 43 13.61 -18.96 3.34
N PRO A 44 12.52 -19.24 4.06
CA PRO A 44 11.69 -18.21 4.65
C PRO A 44 12.59 -17.31 5.48
N ALA A 45 12.56 -16.02 5.20
CA ALA A 45 13.19 -15.05 6.08
C ALA A 45 12.67 -15.28 7.51
N PRO A 46 13.52 -15.18 8.54
CA PRO A 46 13.02 -15.09 9.91
C PRO A 46 11.96 -14.00 9.96
N ARG A 47 10.91 -14.20 10.78
CA ARG A 47 9.94 -13.14 11.05
C ARG A 47 10.69 -11.86 11.43
N ASP A 48 10.27 -10.71 10.91
CA ASP A 48 10.81 -9.41 11.33
C ASP A 48 10.65 -9.21 12.85
N GLU A 49 9.66 -9.88 13.46
CA GLU A 49 9.38 -9.88 14.91
C GLU A 49 10.09 -11.03 15.68
N GLY A 50 10.81 -11.92 14.98
CA GLY A 50 11.50 -13.10 15.56
C GLY A 50 10.58 -14.30 15.87
N GLY A 51 11.17 -15.50 15.96
CA GLY A 51 10.48 -16.74 16.37
C GLY A 51 9.62 -17.41 15.30
N VAL A 52 8.86 -18.44 15.72
CA VAL A 52 7.81 -19.12 14.92
C VAL A 52 6.45 -18.71 15.48
N ALA A 53 5.50 -18.37 14.61
CA ALA A 53 4.15 -18.00 14.99
C ALA A 53 3.41 -19.12 15.73
N ALA A 54 2.69 -18.78 16.80
CA ALA A 54 1.63 -19.66 17.27
C ALA A 54 0.47 -19.64 16.24
N GLY A 55 -0.05 -20.82 15.90
CA GLY A 55 -1.16 -20.95 14.94
C GLY A 55 -0.73 -20.90 13.47
N PRO A 56 -1.69 -20.76 12.53
CA PRO A 56 -1.43 -20.65 11.10
C PRO A 56 -0.74 -19.31 10.77
N ASP A 57 0.19 -19.30 9.82
CA ASP A 57 0.91 -18.08 9.37
C ASP A 57 1.20 -18.16 7.87
N VAL A 58 0.50 -17.37 7.08
CA VAL A 58 0.69 -17.34 5.62
C VAL A 58 1.62 -16.21 5.19
N ILE A 59 2.66 -16.55 4.44
CA ILE A 59 3.49 -15.56 3.76
C ILE A 59 3.52 -15.81 2.25
N VAL A 60 3.93 -14.79 1.48
CA VAL A 60 4.30 -14.98 0.08
C VAL A 60 5.77 -15.41 0.01
N GLY A 61 5.99 -16.72 -0.10
CA GLY A 61 7.33 -17.30 -0.21
C GLY A 61 8.04 -16.94 -1.52
N SER A 62 7.32 -16.85 -2.64
CA SER A 62 7.90 -16.45 -3.91
C SER A 62 6.90 -15.81 -4.86
N LEU A 63 7.39 -14.95 -5.75
CA LEU A 63 6.70 -14.48 -6.94
C LEU A 63 7.38 -15.10 -8.17
N PRO A 64 7.01 -16.32 -8.62
CA PRO A 64 7.82 -17.10 -9.56
C PRO A 64 7.75 -16.67 -11.03
N ASP A 65 6.59 -16.23 -11.51
CA ASP A 65 6.37 -15.92 -12.92
C ASP A 65 5.41 -14.73 -13.13
N VAL A 66 5.32 -14.25 -14.37
CA VAL A 66 4.43 -13.16 -14.77
C VAL A 66 3.84 -13.43 -16.13
N SER A 67 2.53 -13.20 -16.27
CA SER A 67 1.79 -13.31 -17.51
C SER A 67 1.35 -11.93 -18.00
N LYS A 68 1.31 -11.79 -19.32
CA LYS A 68 0.85 -10.59 -20.04
C LYS A 68 -0.35 -10.97 -20.88
N TYR A 69 -1.41 -10.16 -20.87
CA TYR A 69 -2.64 -10.45 -21.60
C TYR A 69 -2.81 -9.51 -22.79
N GLY A 70 -3.34 -8.31 -22.55
CA GLY A 70 -3.56 -7.34 -23.61
C GLY A 70 -3.85 -5.97 -23.05
N THR A 71 -4.23 -5.05 -23.93
CA THR A 71 -4.43 -3.65 -23.60
C THR A 71 -5.79 -3.16 -24.08
N VAL A 72 -6.46 -2.36 -23.26
CA VAL A 72 -7.68 -1.62 -23.63
C VAL A 72 -7.55 -0.20 -23.06
N GLY A 73 -7.82 0.82 -23.88
CA GLY A 73 -7.87 2.21 -23.41
C GLY A 73 -6.56 2.73 -22.78
N GLY A 74 -5.40 2.27 -23.25
CA GLY A 74 -4.09 2.65 -22.69
C GLY A 74 -3.73 1.94 -21.38
N VAL A 75 -4.51 0.94 -20.96
CA VAL A 75 -4.25 0.11 -19.77
C VAL A 75 -3.92 -1.30 -20.21
N SER A 76 -2.77 -1.82 -19.77
CA SER A 76 -2.36 -3.21 -19.99
C SER A 76 -2.72 -4.09 -18.80
N ALA A 77 -3.02 -5.36 -19.06
CA ALA A 77 -3.27 -6.36 -18.02
C ALA A 77 -2.15 -7.38 -17.89
N TYR A 78 -1.82 -7.67 -16.64
CA TYR A 78 -0.83 -8.66 -16.23
C TYR A 78 -1.40 -9.58 -15.14
N ALA A 79 -0.64 -10.60 -14.79
CA ALA A 79 -0.82 -11.36 -13.55
C ALA A 79 0.54 -11.87 -13.08
N ILE A 80 0.72 -11.98 -11.77
CA ILE A 80 1.94 -12.42 -11.10
C ILE A 80 1.63 -13.76 -10.44
N GLY A 81 2.46 -14.77 -10.70
CA GLY A 81 2.39 -16.04 -9.98
C GLY A 81 2.78 -15.83 -8.52
N THR A 82 2.23 -16.65 -7.63
CA THR A 82 2.52 -16.58 -6.20
C THR A 82 2.79 -17.99 -5.67
N THR A 83 3.76 -18.14 -4.80
CA THR A 83 3.93 -19.34 -3.98
C THR A 83 3.76 -18.94 -2.52
N SER A 84 2.72 -19.44 -1.88
CA SER A 84 2.48 -19.22 -0.45
C SER A 84 3.35 -20.15 0.39
N CYS A 85 3.52 -19.80 1.65
CA CYS A 85 4.23 -20.58 2.65
C CYS A 85 3.46 -20.56 3.95
N ASN A 86 3.25 -21.72 4.57
CA ASN A 86 2.84 -21.80 5.96
C ASN A 86 4.08 -21.83 6.86
N ILE A 87 4.42 -20.72 7.50
CA ILE A 87 5.58 -20.65 8.41
C ILE A 87 5.17 -20.73 9.89
N GLY A 88 3.91 -21.07 10.16
CA GLY A 88 3.33 -21.15 11.50
C GLY A 88 3.56 -22.48 12.18
N THR A 89 2.75 -22.75 13.20
CA THR A 89 2.75 -24.00 13.99
C THR A 89 1.45 -24.79 13.87
N ALA A 90 0.50 -24.34 13.03
CA ALA A 90 -0.73 -25.05 12.72
C ALA A 90 -1.02 -25.02 11.22
N ILE A 91 -1.88 -25.91 10.74
CA ILE A 91 -2.33 -25.95 9.34
C ILE A 91 -3.08 -24.66 8.98
N LEU A 92 -2.88 -24.16 7.76
CA LEU A 92 -3.69 -23.10 7.17
C LEU A 92 -4.90 -23.69 6.44
N LEU A 93 -6.05 -23.05 6.53
CA LEU A 93 -7.28 -23.48 5.87
C LEU A 93 -7.31 -23.04 4.39
N TRP A 94 -7.78 -23.93 3.51
CA TRP A 94 -7.86 -23.71 2.06
C TRP A 94 -9.18 -24.16 1.44
N CYS A 95 -10.25 -24.20 2.24
CA CYS A 95 -11.58 -24.67 1.85
C CYS A 95 -12.29 -23.70 0.89
N ASP A 96 -12.41 -24.08 -0.39
CA ASP A 96 -13.33 -23.45 -1.36
C ASP A 96 -14.70 -24.16 -1.43
N THR A 97 -14.82 -25.28 -0.71
CA THR A 97 -16.05 -26.04 -0.49
C THR A 97 -16.23 -26.35 0.99
N ASN A 98 -17.39 -26.89 1.39
CA ASN A 98 -17.60 -27.30 2.77
C ASN A 98 -16.92 -28.65 3.02
N VAL A 99 -15.93 -28.68 3.91
CA VAL A 99 -15.16 -29.87 4.26
C VAL A 99 -15.55 -30.31 5.68
N PRO A 100 -16.30 -31.43 5.83
CA PRO A 100 -16.77 -31.87 7.13
C PRO A 100 -15.63 -32.07 8.15
N GLY A 101 -15.75 -31.42 9.29
CA GLY A 101 -14.78 -31.51 10.38
C GLY A 101 -13.55 -30.61 10.23
N LEU A 102 -13.47 -29.76 9.19
CA LEU A 102 -12.38 -28.81 9.00
C LEU A 102 -12.89 -27.36 8.84
N CYS A 103 -13.49 -27.04 7.68
CA CYS A 103 -13.93 -25.68 7.37
C CYS A 103 -15.09 -25.61 6.39
N ASN A 104 -15.69 -24.43 6.28
CA ASN A 104 -16.67 -24.11 5.26
C ASN A 104 -16.00 -23.44 4.04
N ASN A 105 -16.78 -23.27 2.98
CA ASN A 105 -16.33 -22.77 1.68
C ASN A 105 -15.84 -21.31 1.64
N THR A 106 -15.92 -20.56 2.75
CA THR A 106 -15.38 -19.19 2.84
C THR A 106 -14.03 -19.12 3.54
N GLN A 107 -13.43 -20.27 3.88
CA GLN A 107 -12.19 -20.35 4.65
C GLN A 107 -11.02 -20.80 3.76
N HIS A 108 -10.67 -19.92 2.82
CA HIS A 108 -9.49 -20.04 1.96
C HIS A 108 -8.87 -18.65 1.77
N PRO A 109 -7.61 -18.54 1.36
CA PRO A 109 -7.01 -17.24 1.15
C PRO A 109 -7.52 -16.55 -0.11
N VAL A 110 -7.57 -15.23 -0.05
CA VAL A 110 -7.69 -14.35 -1.22
C VAL A 110 -6.37 -13.62 -1.45
N ILE A 111 -6.01 -13.43 -2.72
CA ILE A 111 -4.65 -13.03 -3.11
C ILE A 111 -4.70 -11.78 -3.99
N ALA A 112 -4.20 -10.68 -3.44
CA ALA A 112 -3.99 -9.42 -4.13
C ALA A 112 -2.66 -9.41 -4.89
N GLN A 113 -2.64 -8.73 -6.05
CA GLN A 113 -1.43 -8.43 -6.80
C GLN A 113 -1.37 -6.93 -7.07
N ASN A 114 -0.20 -6.34 -6.86
CA ASN A 114 0.03 -4.90 -7.05
C ASN A 114 1.33 -4.65 -7.82
N LEU A 115 1.44 -3.49 -8.47
CA LEU A 115 2.65 -3.06 -9.18
C LEU A 115 3.04 -1.64 -8.76
N TYR A 116 4.33 -1.45 -8.52
CA TYR A 116 4.92 -0.20 -8.05
C TYR A 116 6.06 0.27 -8.95
N ARG A 117 6.27 1.58 -8.97
CA ARG A 117 7.36 2.25 -9.67
C ARG A 117 8.09 3.17 -8.72
N LEU A 118 9.40 2.97 -8.56
CA LEU A 118 10.31 3.90 -7.92
C LEU A 118 10.97 4.77 -9.00
N LYS A 119 10.72 6.08 -8.99
CA LYS A 119 11.28 7.01 -9.97
C LYS A 119 11.45 8.39 -9.32
N GLY A 120 12.59 9.03 -9.53
CA GLY A 120 12.82 10.39 -9.04
C GLY A 120 12.69 10.50 -7.51
N GLY A 121 13.21 9.50 -6.79
CA GLY A 121 13.23 9.50 -5.32
C GLY A 121 11.91 9.14 -4.63
N ARG A 122 10.87 8.72 -5.36
CA ARG A 122 9.54 8.37 -4.83
C ARG A 122 9.02 7.04 -5.36
N LEU A 123 8.36 6.27 -4.50
CA LEU A 123 7.69 5.02 -4.86
C LEU A 123 6.18 5.27 -5.01
N GLU A 124 5.62 4.90 -6.16
CA GLU A 124 4.21 5.07 -6.46
C GLU A 124 3.58 3.72 -6.82
N MET A 125 2.38 3.44 -6.33
CA MET A 125 1.56 2.31 -6.78
C MET A 125 0.93 2.67 -8.13
N ILE A 126 1.22 1.86 -9.15
CA ILE A 126 0.83 2.12 -10.54
C ILE A 126 -0.14 1.06 -11.09
N GLY A 127 -0.43 0.02 -10.32
CA GLY A 127 -1.42 -0.98 -10.72
C GLY A 127 -1.88 -1.86 -9.57
N MET A 128 -3.10 -2.35 -9.70
CA MET A 128 -3.71 -3.30 -8.78
C MET A 128 -4.54 -4.33 -9.54
N SER A 129 -4.76 -5.48 -8.91
CA SER A 129 -5.72 -6.50 -9.37
C SER A 129 -6.92 -6.62 -8.43
N TRP A 130 -7.98 -7.26 -8.90
CA TRP A 130 -8.91 -8.00 -8.05
C TRP A 130 -8.23 -9.23 -7.44
N LEU A 131 -8.93 -9.96 -6.59
CA LEU A 131 -8.35 -11.00 -5.75
C LEU A 131 -8.52 -12.38 -6.35
N LYS A 132 -7.43 -13.15 -6.47
CA LYS A 132 -7.55 -14.58 -6.76
C LYS A 132 -8.03 -15.31 -5.51
N HIS A 133 -9.09 -16.11 -5.63
CA HIS A 133 -9.53 -17.02 -4.57
C HIS A 133 -8.73 -18.33 -4.58
N GLY A 134 -8.28 -18.79 -3.40
CA GLY A 134 -7.84 -20.15 -3.11
C GLY A 134 -8.80 -21.22 -3.63
N PHE A 135 -8.27 -22.35 -4.10
CA PHE A 135 -9.11 -23.49 -4.51
C PHE A 135 -8.48 -24.86 -4.19
N CYS A 136 -7.15 -24.96 -4.17
CA CYS A 136 -6.44 -26.16 -3.75
C CYS A 136 -5.04 -25.77 -3.31
N ALA A 137 -4.62 -26.15 -2.11
CA ALA A 137 -3.24 -26.04 -1.66
C ALA A 137 -2.45 -27.28 -2.08
N LEU A 138 -1.32 -27.08 -2.76
CA LEU A 138 -0.31 -28.11 -2.91
C LEU A 138 0.62 -28.14 -1.68
N SER A 139 1.31 -29.26 -1.50
CA SER A 139 2.23 -29.50 -0.37
C SER A 139 3.68 -29.65 -0.83
N GLU A 140 4.29 -28.54 -1.25
CA GLU A 140 5.69 -28.49 -1.70
C GLU A 140 6.65 -28.02 -0.59
N ASN A 141 7.96 -28.03 -0.87
CA ASN A 141 9.03 -27.79 0.11
C ASN A 141 9.79 -26.46 -0.10
N LEU A 142 9.17 -25.43 -0.69
CA LEU A 142 9.87 -24.15 -0.90
C LEU A 142 10.30 -23.52 0.44
N CYS A 143 9.41 -23.56 1.44
CA CYS A 143 9.62 -22.86 2.71
C CYS A 143 10.49 -23.69 3.66
N ALA A 144 10.06 -24.90 3.98
CA ALA A 144 10.77 -25.80 4.86
C ALA A 144 10.49 -27.24 4.46
N THR A 145 10.94 -28.19 5.27
CA THR A 145 10.46 -29.57 5.16
C THR A 145 8.96 -29.57 5.44
N CYS A 146 8.17 -29.83 4.40
CA CYS A 146 6.73 -29.82 4.44
C CYS A 146 6.21 -30.94 5.34
N GLN A 147 5.42 -30.54 6.35
CA GLN A 147 4.63 -31.44 7.18
C GLN A 147 3.22 -31.46 6.60
N ALA A 148 3.00 -32.40 5.68
CA ALA A 148 1.72 -32.54 4.99
C ALA A 148 0.57 -32.70 5.99
N ASP A 149 -0.54 -32.04 5.70
CA ASP A 149 -1.80 -32.17 6.41
C ASP A 149 -2.61 -33.39 5.87
N PRO A 150 -3.61 -33.88 6.63
CA PRO A 150 -4.44 -35.00 6.19
C PRO A 150 -5.59 -34.59 5.24
N TYR A 151 -5.70 -33.31 4.87
CA TYR A 151 -6.83 -32.74 4.13
C TYR A 151 -6.49 -32.41 2.67
N GLY A 152 -5.22 -32.48 2.27
CA GLY A 152 -4.82 -32.35 0.87
C GLY A 152 -5.08 -30.95 0.33
N CYS A 153 -5.92 -30.82 -0.70
CA CYS A 153 -6.22 -29.51 -1.30
C CYS A 153 -6.85 -28.51 -0.32
N ASP A 154 -7.48 -28.98 0.75
CA ASP A 154 -8.31 -28.16 1.64
C ASP A 154 -7.53 -27.52 2.80
N ALA A 155 -6.22 -27.81 2.92
CA ALA A 155 -5.34 -27.18 3.90
C ALA A 155 -3.90 -27.07 3.38
N LEU A 156 -3.13 -26.17 3.96
CA LEU A 156 -1.69 -26.08 3.75
C LEU A 156 -0.95 -26.46 5.04
N GLY A 157 -0.29 -27.61 4.99
CA GLY A 157 0.52 -28.15 6.09
C GLY A 157 1.65 -27.24 6.58
N ILE A 158 2.20 -27.54 7.75
CA ILE A 158 3.23 -26.73 8.41
C ILE A 158 4.54 -26.81 7.61
N GLY A 159 5.13 -25.66 7.30
CA GLY A 159 6.36 -25.58 6.50
C GLY A 159 6.16 -25.87 5.01
N CYS A 160 4.93 -26.19 4.58
CA CYS A 160 4.60 -26.47 3.19
C CYS A 160 4.40 -25.19 2.38
N SER A 161 4.58 -25.31 1.07
CA SER A 161 4.30 -24.25 0.09
C SER A 161 3.28 -24.67 -0.96
N ASP A 162 2.46 -23.72 -1.40
CA ASP A 162 1.49 -23.89 -2.48
C ASP A 162 1.75 -22.88 -3.63
N PRO A 163 2.12 -23.35 -4.85
CA PRO A 163 2.32 -22.49 -6.00
C PRO A 163 1.06 -22.30 -6.87
N TYR A 164 0.76 -21.05 -7.17
CA TYR A 164 -0.13 -20.63 -8.25
C TYR A 164 0.66 -19.90 -9.34
N SER A 165 0.54 -20.39 -10.58
CA SER A 165 1.07 -19.67 -11.74
C SER A 165 0.33 -18.35 -11.97
N SER A 166 0.98 -17.42 -12.65
CA SER A 166 0.34 -16.18 -13.13
C SER A 166 -0.90 -16.43 -13.99
N GLY A 167 -0.94 -17.55 -14.71
CA GLY A 167 -2.12 -17.97 -15.48
C GLY A 167 -3.35 -18.21 -14.59
N LEU A 168 -3.17 -18.94 -13.49
CA LEU A 168 -4.21 -19.18 -12.48
C LEU A 168 -4.59 -17.87 -11.77
N ASN A 169 -3.59 -17.10 -11.37
CA ASN A 169 -3.75 -15.80 -10.71
C ASN A 169 -4.35 -14.71 -11.59
N GLY A 170 -4.39 -14.90 -12.91
CA GLY A 170 -5.03 -14.00 -13.87
C GLY A 170 -6.33 -14.54 -14.48
N GLN A 171 -6.86 -15.66 -13.96
CA GLN A 171 -8.09 -16.25 -14.47
C GLN A 171 -9.32 -15.46 -13.99
N GLN A 172 -9.91 -14.66 -14.89
CA GLN A 172 -10.98 -13.70 -14.55
C GLN A 172 -12.17 -14.30 -13.81
N SER A 173 -12.53 -15.57 -14.07
CA SER A 173 -13.64 -16.23 -13.38
C SER A 173 -13.38 -16.49 -11.89
N GLY A 174 -12.12 -16.61 -11.48
CA GLY A 174 -11.70 -16.80 -10.09
C GLY A 174 -11.23 -15.52 -9.40
N LEU A 175 -11.39 -14.36 -10.05
CA LEU A 175 -11.04 -13.06 -9.49
C LEU A 175 -12.26 -12.39 -8.85
N GLY A 176 -12.24 -12.25 -7.52
CA GLY A 176 -13.28 -11.61 -6.71
C GLY A 176 -12.93 -10.15 -6.32
N PRO A 177 -13.93 -9.29 -6.08
CA PRO A 177 -13.70 -7.89 -5.77
C PRO A 177 -13.08 -7.70 -4.38
N ARG A 178 -12.23 -6.68 -4.23
CA ARG A 178 -11.65 -6.29 -2.93
C ARG A 178 -12.69 -5.75 -1.96
N SER A 179 -13.73 -5.12 -2.49
CA SER A 179 -14.80 -4.50 -1.68
C SER A 179 -15.62 -5.47 -0.83
N GLN A 180 -15.54 -6.78 -1.10
CA GLN A 180 -16.26 -7.82 -0.34
C GLN A 180 -15.41 -8.47 0.76
N VAL A 181 -14.14 -8.09 0.89
CA VAL A 181 -13.21 -8.69 1.85
C VAL A 181 -12.96 -7.71 2.98
N ASN A 182 -13.22 -8.14 4.21
CA ASN A 182 -12.70 -7.47 5.40
C ASN A 182 -11.27 -7.96 5.64
N ALA A 183 -10.27 -7.19 5.20
CA ALA A 183 -8.88 -7.63 5.29
C ALA A 183 -8.33 -7.74 6.71
N THR A 184 -8.94 -7.04 7.69
CA THR A 184 -8.52 -7.14 9.10
C THR A 184 -8.83 -8.51 9.67
N THR A 185 -9.99 -9.07 9.31
CA THR A 185 -10.45 -10.38 9.81
C THR A 185 -10.24 -11.53 8.83
N GLY A 186 -9.92 -11.23 7.57
CA GLY A 186 -9.85 -12.19 6.48
C GLY A 186 -11.19 -12.80 6.06
N ILE A 187 -12.32 -12.26 6.56
CA ILE A 187 -13.66 -12.78 6.27
C ILE A 187 -14.20 -12.16 4.98
N PHE A 188 -14.81 -13.00 4.14
CA PHE A 188 -15.47 -12.61 2.89
C PHE A 188 -16.59 -13.59 2.52
N PRO A 189 -17.56 -13.19 1.69
CA PRO A 189 -18.57 -14.09 1.15
C PRO A 189 -17.99 -14.96 0.02
N TYR A 190 -18.39 -16.23 -0.03
CA TYR A 190 -18.08 -17.12 -1.16
C TYR A 190 -19.26 -18.06 -1.48
N PRO A 191 -19.69 -18.20 -2.76
CA PRO A 191 -19.17 -17.50 -3.95
C PRO A 191 -19.31 -15.98 -3.87
N PHE A 192 -18.33 -15.25 -4.40
CA PHE A 192 -18.36 -13.79 -4.45
C PHE A 192 -19.39 -13.30 -5.47
N SER A 193 -19.91 -12.08 -5.28
CA SER A 193 -20.80 -11.43 -6.25
C SER A 193 -20.02 -10.46 -7.12
N ALA A 194 -20.14 -10.54 -8.45
CA ALA A 194 -19.44 -9.61 -9.33
C ALA A 194 -20.13 -9.44 -10.69
N PRO A 195 -20.06 -8.24 -11.30
CA PRO A 195 -20.46 -8.06 -12.70
C PRO A 195 -19.56 -8.88 -13.63
N SER A 196 -20.04 -9.26 -14.81
CA SER A 196 -19.24 -9.97 -15.81
C SER A 196 -17.91 -9.26 -16.06
N PRO A 197 -16.77 -9.99 -16.12
CA PRO A 197 -15.48 -9.36 -16.30
C PRO A 197 -15.41 -8.70 -17.69
N PRO A 198 -14.97 -7.43 -17.78
CA PRO A 198 -14.61 -6.85 -19.07
C PRO A 198 -13.59 -7.74 -19.80
N ALA A 199 -13.76 -7.90 -21.11
CA ALA A 199 -12.85 -8.69 -21.92
C ALA A 199 -11.40 -8.17 -21.82
N THR A 200 -10.43 -9.07 -21.99
CA THR A 200 -8.99 -8.79 -22.03
C THR A 200 -8.37 -8.36 -20.69
N ILE A 201 -8.82 -7.26 -20.08
CA ILE A 201 -8.15 -6.66 -18.91
C ILE A 201 -8.94 -6.73 -17.60
N GLY A 202 -10.24 -7.06 -17.65
CA GLY A 202 -11.11 -7.02 -16.49
C GLY A 202 -10.59 -7.84 -15.31
N ARG A 203 -10.66 -7.30 -14.09
CA ARG A 203 -10.27 -7.94 -12.82
C ARG A 203 -8.77 -8.26 -12.65
N ARG A 204 -8.00 -8.41 -13.73
CA ARG A 204 -6.54 -8.65 -13.70
C ARG A 204 -5.76 -7.46 -13.14
N LEU A 205 -4.44 -7.61 -12.94
CA LEU A 205 -3.55 -6.51 -12.58
C LEU A 205 -3.51 -5.49 -13.72
N GLN A 206 -4.19 -4.36 -13.52
CA GLN A 206 -4.30 -3.28 -14.51
C GLN A 206 -3.23 -2.21 -14.27
N VAL A 207 -2.47 -1.88 -15.31
CA VAL A 207 -1.37 -0.90 -15.26
C VAL A 207 -1.48 0.04 -16.45
N PRO A 208 -1.48 1.37 -16.25
CA PRO A 208 -1.40 2.33 -17.34
C PRO A 208 -0.11 2.13 -18.15
N MET A 209 -0.21 2.07 -19.47
CA MET A 209 0.96 1.88 -20.35
C MET A 209 2.02 2.97 -20.17
N ALA A 210 1.58 4.22 -19.97
CA ALA A 210 2.47 5.36 -19.75
C ALA A 210 3.30 5.22 -18.47
N ALA A 211 2.84 4.45 -17.48
CA ALA A 211 3.58 4.19 -16.26
C ALA A 211 4.79 3.26 -16.48
N LEU A 212 4.75 2.44 -17.54
CA LEU A 212 5.80 1.49 -17.91
C LEU A 212 6.67 1.98 -19.07
N ASP A 213 6.25 3.00 -19.82
CA ASP A 213 6.98 3.52 -20.98
C ASP A 213 8.40 3.95 -20.59
N PRO A 214 9.46 3.26 -21.07
CA PRO A 214 10.84 3.59 -20.74
C PRO A 214 11.25 5.01 -21.18
N ALA A 215 10.65 5.55 -22.24
CA ALA A 215 10.94 6.92 -22.68
C ALA A 215 10.43 7.96 -21.68
N GLN A 216 9.32 7.68 -20.99
CA GLN A 216 8.75 8.55 -19.96
C GLN A 216 9.33 8.26 -18.58
N ASN A 217 9.91 7.07 -18.37
CA ASN A 217 10.30 6.56 -17.06
C ASN A 217 11.77 6.12 -17.01
N ALA A 218 12.65 6.89 -17.66
CA ALA A 218 14.09 6.66 -17.61
C ALA A 218 14.57 6.57 -16.15
N GLY A 219 15.38 5.55 -15.86
CA GLY A 219 15.92 5.28 -14.51
C GLY A 219 14.93 4.69 -13.50
N ALA A 220 13.67 4.42 -13.88
CA ALA A 220 12.69 3.86 -12.96
C ALA A 220 12.99 2.38 -12.61
N LEU A 221 12.76 2.02 -11.35
CA LEU A 221 12.72 0.63 -10.89
C LEU A 221 11.27 0.20 -10.69
N TYR A 222 10.97 -1.07 -10.95
CA TYR A 222 9.62 -1.62 -10.83
C TYR A 222 9.59 -2.80 -9.87
N PHE A 223 8.47 -2.98 -9.19
CA PHE A 223 8.28 -4.02 -8.19
C PHE A 223 6.87 -4.60 -8.29
N GLY A 224 6.77 -5.92 -8.38
CA GLY A 224 5.52 -6.65 -8.24
C GLY A 224 5.34 -7.10 -6.80
N GLU A 225 4.12 -7.06 -6.29
CA GLU A 225 3.76 -7.49 -4.94
C GLU A 225 2.67 -8.55 -5.00
N GLY A 226 2.79 -9.57 -4.16
CA GLY A 226 1.70 -10.46 -3.81
C GLY A 226 1.32 -10.27 -2.34
N HIS A 227 0.03 -10.36 -2.01
CA HIS A 227 -0.46 -10.22 -0.64
C HIS A 227 -1.62 -11.19 -0.41
N TYR A 228 -1.45 -12.09 0.57
CA TYR A 228 -2.46 -13.07 0.97
C TYR A 228 -3.28 -12.52 2.14
N VAL A 229 -4.58 -12.80 2.13
CA VAL A 229 -5.48 -12.51 3.26
C VAL A 229 -6.27 -13.79 3.54
N THR A 230 -6.21 -14.29 4.77
CA THR A 230 -6.99 -15.46 5.23
C THR A 230 -7.44 -15.29 6.67
N ALA A 231 -8.59 -15.87 7.00
CA ALA A 231 -9.28 -15.62 8.27
C ALA A 231 -8.60 -16.28 9.48
N ASP A 232 -7.99 -17.45 9.30
CA ASP A 232 -7.32 -18.20 10.36
C ASP A 232 -5.94 -17.62 10.72
N ASP A 233 -5.21 -17.12 9.73
CA ASP A 233 -3.99 -16.30 9.92
C ASP A 233 -4.30 -14.99 10.67
N ALA A 234 -5.37 -14.29 10.27
CA ALA A 234 -5.83 -13.08 10.95
C ALA A 234 -6.29 -13.36 12.38
N ALA A 235 -7.06 -14.44 12.60
CA ALA A 235 -7.50 -14.84 13.94
C ALA A 235 -6.34 -15.28 14.84
N ALA A 236 -5.24 -15.78 14.27
CA ALA A 236 -4.01 -16.11 15.00
C ALA A 236 -3.13 -14.87 15.29
N GLY A 237 -3.48 -13.70 14.76
CA GLY A 237 -2.70 -12.47 14.93
C GLY A 237 -1.47 -12.38 14.03
N ASN A 238 -1.42 -13.16 12.95
CA ASN A 238 -0.26 -13.28 12.07
C ASN A 238 -0.38 -12.50 10.75
N ALA A 239 -1.51 -11.85 10.48
CA ALA A 239 -1.83 -11.22 9.20
C ALA A 239 -1.07 -9.91 8.82
N LEU A 240 0.13 -9.68 9.35
CA LEU A 240 0.92 -8.46 9.13
C LEU A 240 2.25 -8.70 8.38
N ASN A 241 2.58 -9.95 8.05
CA ASN A 241 3.78 -10.37 7.29
C ASN A 241 3.41 -11.11 5.98
N ASN A 242 2.13 -11.10 5.60
CA ASN A 242 1.54 -11.88 4.51
C ASN A 242 1.69 -11.24 3.11
N GLY A 243 2.50 -10.19 3.00
CA GLY A 243 2.88 -9.51 1.76
C GLY A 243 4.34 -9.76 1.39
N SER A 244 4.66 -9.80 0.11
CA SER A 244 6.06 -9.83 -0.38
C SER A 244 6.19 -9.15 -1.73
N TYR A 245 7.33 -8.51 -1.97
CA TYR A 245 7.63 -7.88 -3.25
C TYR A 245 8.80 -8.55 -3.98
N ARG A 246 8.86 -8.38 -5.31
CA ARG A 246 10.00 -8.78 -6.14
C ARG A 246 10.25 -7.74 -7.21
N ARG A 247 11.53 -7.49 -7.51
CA ARG A 247 11.93 -6.58 -8.59
C ARG A 247 11.40 -7.05 -9.94
N MET A 248 11.08 -6.09 -10.78
CA MET A 248 10.69 -6.29 -12.18
C MET A 248 11.48 -5.37 -13.10
N THR A 249 11.60 -5.79 -14.36
CA THR A 249 12.12 -4.99 -15.47
C THR A 249 11.03 -4.77 -16.51
N VAL A 250 11.11 -3.65 -17.22
CA VAL A 250 10.31 -3.39 -18.42
C VAL A 250 11.18 -3.62 -19.64
N GLY A 251 10.73 -4.49 -20.53
CA GLY A 251 11.38 -4.84 -21.79
C GLY A 251 10.73 -4.17 -23.00
N SER A 252 10.74 -4.85 -24.13
CA SER A 252 10.19 -4.33 -25.39
C SER A 252 8.67 -4.23 -25.38
N PHE A 253 8.16 -3.24 -26.11
CA PHE A 253 6.74 -3.10 -26.43
C PHE A 253 6.36 -4.10 -27.53
N THR A 254 5.55 -5.10 -27.17
CA THR A 254 5.16 -6.17 -28.10
C THR A 254 3.69 -6.52 -27.90
N SER A 255 2.97 -6.76 -28.99
CA SER A 255 1.53 -7.12 -28.94
C SER A 255 0.69 -6.11 -28.13
N GLY A 256 0.94 -4.81 -28.35
CA GLY A 256 0.17 -3.72 -27.74
C GLY A 256 0.39 -3.49 -26.24
N SER A 257 1.41 -4.09 -25.62
CA SER A 257 1.73 -3.93 -24.19
C SER A 257 3.23 -4.09 -23.93
N TRP A 258 3.73 -3.41 -22.91
CA TRP A 258 5.12 -3.57 -22.46
C TRP A 258 5.36 -4.97 -21.91
N THR A 259 6.48 -5.58 -22.26
CA THR A 259 6.88 -6.84 -21.63
C THR A 259 7.42 -6.55 -20.24
N ILE A 260 6.95 -7.25 -19.22
CA ILE A 260 7.53 -7.18 -17.87
C ILE A 260 8.12 -8.52 -17.49
N SER A 261 9.19 -8.51 -16.71
CA SER A 261 9.86 -9.73 -16.26
C SER A 261 10.32 -9.59 -14.82
N LEU A 262 10.22 -10.66 -14.04
CA LEU A 262 10.72 -10.70 -12.66
C LEU A 262 12.24 -10.82 -12.67
N THR A 263 12.90 -10.16 -11.73
CA THR A 263 14.36 -10.20 -11.56
C THR A 263 14.72 -10.17 -10.08
N GLY A 264 15.92 -10.63 -9.72
CA GLY A 264 16.34 -10.78 -8.32
C GLY A 264 15.52 -11.82 -7.55
N SER A 265 15.71 -11.90 -6.24
CA SER A 265 14.92 -12.74 -5.33
C SER A 265 13.65 -12.03 -4.86
N THR A 266 12.67 -12.80 -4.38
CA THR A 266 11.52 -12.27 -3.63
C THR A 266 12.00 -11.76 -2.27
N SER A 267 11.65 -10.53 -1.93
CA SER A 267 11.78 -9.97 -0.58
C SER A 267 10.57 -10.43 0.25
N GLN A 268 10.72 -11.58 0.88
CA GLN A 268 9.66 -12.21 1.66
C GLN A 268 9.27 -11.35 2.87
N GLN A 269 7.99 -11.40 3.26
CA GLN A 269 7.40 -10.69 4.41
C GLN A 269 7.50 -9.16 4.37
N LYS A 270 7.95 -8.59 3.25
CA LYS A 270 8.04 -7.15 3.03
C LYS A 270 7.04 -6.71 1.97
N PHE A 271 6.18 -5.75 2.30
CA PHE A 271 5.35 -5.10 1.29
C PHE A 271 6.23 -4.27 0.34
N ALA A 272 5.68 -3.84 -0.78
CA ALA A 272 6.46 -3.11 -1.78
C ALA A 272 6.83 -1.69 -1.32
N ILE A 273 6.17 -1.13 -0.29
CA ILE A 273 6.55 0.17 0.27
C ILE A 273 7.98 0.15 0.84
N GLU A 274 8.43 -0.99 1.35
CA GLU A 274 9.79 -1.26 1.80
C GLU A 274 10.82 -1.14 0.66
N ALA A 275 10.42 -1.38 -0.58
CA ALA A 275 11.29 -1.23 -1.74
C ALA A 275 11.73 0.22 -1.96
N TRP A 276 10.99 1.20 -1.43
CA TRP A 276 11.41 2.60 -1.47
C TRP A 276 12.69 2.80 -0.67
N LYS A 277 12.75 2.25 0.55
CA LYS A 277 13.97 2.29 1.36
C LYS A 277 15.03 1.37 0.79
N ASP A 278 14.70 0.11 0.48
CA ASP A 278 15.69 -0.92 0.09
C ASP A 278 16.38 -0.61 -1.26
N HIS A 279 15.76 0.20 -2.12
CA HIS A 279 16.28 0.53 -3.46
C HIS A 279 16.28 2.04 -3.79
N GLY A 280 16.07 2.92 -2.82
CA GLY A 280 15.85 4.35 -3.05
C GLY A 280 17.00 5.10 -3.74
N LEU A 281 18.24 4.61 -3.57
CA LEU A 281 19.44 5.12 -4.24
C LEU A 281 19.90 4.25 -5.42
N GLY A 282 19.08 3.28 -5.84
CA GLY A 282 19.39 2.33 -6.91
C GLY A 282 19.17 0.87 -6.50
N VAL A 283 19.44 -0.04 -7.42
CA VAL A 283 19.16 -1.48 -7.21
C VAL A 283 19.99 -2.04 -6.04
N GLY A 284 19.32 -2.27 -4.91
CA GLY A 284 19.94 -2.88 -3.72
C GLY A 284 20.77 -1.87 -2.92
N MET A 285 20.55 -0.58 -3.16
CA MET A 285 21.22 0.52 -2.49
C MET A 285 20.18 1.24 -1.60
N PRO A 286 20.19 0.95 -0.28
CA PRO A 286 19.21 1.53 0.61
C PRO A 286 19.33 3.06 0.69
N ASP A 287 18.21 3.75 0.76
CA ASP A 287 18.15 5.19 1.00
C ASP A 287 17.91 5.46 2.50
N PRO A 288 18.92 5.97 3.24
CA PRO A 288 18.77 6.26 4.66
C PRO A 288 17.78 7.38 4.97
N ASN A 289 17.44 8.22 3.98
CA ASN A 289 16.50 9.33 4.13
C ASN A 289 15.04 8.89 3.93
N VAL A 290 14.79 7.64 3.54
CA VAL A 290 13.44 7.06 3.53
C VAL A 290 13.19 6.42 4.90
N VAL A 291 12.27 7.02 5.63
CA VAL A 291 11.78 6.48 6.91
C VAL A 291 10.47 5.77 6.65
N ILE A 292 10.29 4.57 7.21
CA ILE A 292 9.06 3.77 7.12
C ILE A 292 8.63 3.42 8.54
N GLN A 293 7.37 3.65 8.86
CA GLN A 293 6.78 3.39 10.16
C GLN A 293 5.54 2.51 10.02
N ASN A 294 5.41 1.54 10.91
CA ASN A 294 4.16 0.84 11.11
C ASN A 294 3.23 1.72 11.95
N VAL A 295 1.99 1.87 11.50
CA VAL A 295 0.93 2.59 12.20
C VAL A 295 -0.15 1.58 12.52
N ASP A 296 -0.03 0.98 13.70
CA ASP A 296 -0.94 -0.05 14.20
C ASP A 296 -2.15 0.59 14.88
N LEU A 297 -3.34 0.17 14.49
CA LEU A 297 -4.54 0.54 15.20
C LEU A 297 -4.70 -0.34 16.45
N SER A 298 -5.20 0.27 17.51
CA SER A 298 -5.50 -0.44 18.75
C SER A 298 -6.53 -1.57 18.54
N ASN A 299 -6.58 -2.51 19.48
CA ASN A 299 -7.54 -3.62 19.48
C ASN A 299 -7.47 -4.54 18.24
N GLY A 300 -6.31 -4.60 17.57
CA GLY A 300 -6.13 -5.46 16.40
C GLY A 300 -6.88 -4.97 15.16
N GLU A 301 -7.20 -3.68 15.06
CA GLU A 301 -7.93 -3.09 13.92
C GLU A 301 -7.06 -2.94 12.64
N GLY A 302 -5.89 -3.59 12.59
CA GLY A 302 -4.99 -3.68 11.44
C GLY A 302 -3.84 -2.66 11.45
N ARG A 303 -3.08 -2.64 10.36
CA ARG A 303 -1.86 -1.83 10.17
C ARG A 303 -1.92 -0.99 8.90
N PHE A 304 -1.51 0.27 9.02
CA PHE A 304 -0.98 1.03 7.89
C PHE A 304 0.55 1.02 7.93
N LYS A 305 1.20 1.29 6.80
CA LYS A 305 2.60 1.73 6.76
C LYS A 305 2.66 3.13 6.18
N VAL A 306 3.36 4.02 6.87
CA VAL A 306 3.64 5.37 6.41
C VAL A 306 5.13 5.46 6.11
N ALA A 307 5.47 5.79 4.88
CA ALA A 307 6.83 6.11 4.46
C ALA A 307 6.93 7.59 4.11
N TYR A 308 8.06 8.21 4.43
CA TYR A 308 8.32 9.60 4.04
C TYR A 308 9.79 9.85 3.75
N LYS A 309 10.03 10.90 2.97
CA LYS A 309 11.35 11.45 2.68
C LYS A 309 11.22 12.95 2.46
N VAL A 310 12.18 13.70 2.99
CA VAL A 310 12.36 15.13 2.68
C VAL A 310 13.65 15.31 1.90
N SER A 311 13.62 16.09 0.83
CA SER A 311 14.77 16.36 -0.03
C SER A 311 14.96 17.86 -0.20
N ASP A 312 16.21 18.33 -0.12
CA ASP A 312 16.56 19.71 -0.47
C ASP A 312 16.54 19.87 -2.00
N ASN A 313 15.80 20.86 -2.50
CA ASN A 313 15.72 21.17 -3.92
C ASN A 313 16.94 21.97 -4.43
N GLY A 314 17.82 22.42 -3.52
CA GLY A 314 19.03 23.19 -3.83
C GLY A 314 18.78 24.66 -4.15
N ASN A 315 17.55 25.14 -3.93
CA ASN A 315 17.10 26.49 -4.24
C ASN A 315 16.44 27.20 -3.04
N GLY A 316 16.70 26.72 -1.81
CA GLY A 316 16.07 27.22 -0.59
C GLY A 316 14.65 26.71 -0.37
N THR A 317 14.23 25.65 -1.08
CA THR A 317 12.97 24.94 -0.82
C THR A 317 13.23 23.46 -0.60
N TRP A 318 12.30 22.79 0.07
CA TRP A 318 12.36 21.37 0.39
C TRP A 318 11.13 20.64 -0.13
N HIS A 319 11.37 19.47 -0.73
CA HIS A 319 10.33 18.56 -1.19
C HIS A 319 9.96 17.57 -0.08
N TYR A 320 8.68 17.54 0.29
CA TYR A 320 8.12 16.60 1.26
C TYR A 320 7.29 15.55 0.51
N GLU A 321 7.69 14.27 0.58
CA GLU A 321 6.99 13.15 -0.05
C GLU A 321 6.56 12.15 1.02
N PHE A 322 5.28 11.77 0.99
CA PHE A 322 4.67 10.77 1.87
C PHE A 322 4.02 9.66 1.03
N ALA A 323 4.16 8.42 1.45
CA ALA A 323 3.43 7.27 0.92
C ALA A 323 2.72 6.54 2.06
N VAL A 324 1.42 6.34 1.94
CA VAL A 324 0.60 5.65 2.95
C VAL A 324 0.02 4.39 2.33
N LEU A 325 0.50 3.23 2.78
CA LEU A 325 -0.02 1.91 2.41
C LEU A 325 -0.99 1.46 3.50
N ASN A 326 -2.22 1.13 3.13
CA ASN A 326 -3.12 0.38 4.00
C ASN A 326 -2.89 -1.11 3.78
N ILE A 327 -2.33 -1.82 4.77
CA ILE A 327 -2.13 -3.27 4.65
C ILE A 327 -3.49 -3.96 4.77
N ASN A 328 -4.13 -3.85 5.94
CA ASN A 328 -5.33 -4.63 6.25
C ASN A 328 -6.36 -3.90 7.10
N VAL A 329 -6.31 -2.57 7.21
CA VAL A 329 -7.29 -1.80 8.00
C VAL A 329 -8.61 -1.67 7.23
N ASP A 330 -9.63 -2.44 7.63
CA ASP A 330 -10.97 -2.39 7.01
C ASP A 330 -11.63 -1.01 7.15
N ARG A 331 -11.30 -0.29 8.24
CA ARG A 331 -11.78 1.06 8.48
C ARG A 331 -11.35 2.07 7.43
N ALA A 332 -10.27 1.80 6.69
CA ALA A 332 -9.68 2.68 5.68
C ALA A 332 -9.30 4.07 6.21
N ALA A 333 -8.63 4.88 5.38
CA ALA A 333 -8.34 6.28 5.71
C ALA A 333 -9.05 7.25 4.76
N GLN A 334 -9.48 8.38 5.31
CA GLN A 334 -10.25 9.44 4.64
C GLN A 334 -9.43 10.69 4.38
N ALA A 335 -8.44 10.98 5.23
CA ALA A 335 -7.58 12.14 5.06
C ALA A 335 -6.16 11.90 5.55
N TRP A 336 -5.22 12.62 4.93
CA TRP A 336 -3.86 12.83 5.42
C TRP A 336 -3.68 14.33 5.66
N THR A 337 -3.38 14.70 6.89
CA THR A 337 -3.30 16.11 7.31
C THR A 337 -1.92 16.40 7.89
N VAL A 338 -1.26 17.42 7.37
CA VAL A 338 0.06 17.88 7.80
C VAL A 338 -0.05 19.29 8.39
N PRO A 339 0.32 19.50 9.66
CA PRO A 339 0.48 20.85 10.21
C PRO A 339 1.57 21.62 9.46
N VAL A 340 1.32 22.88 9.15
CA VAL A 340 2.30 23.80 8.57
C VAL A 340 2.33 25.09 9.40
N PRO A 341 3.49 25.50 9.92
CA PRO A 341 3.59 26.72 10.70
C PRO A 341 3.16 27.97 9.89
N PRO A 342 2.66 29.03 10.56
CA PRO A 342 2.44 30.32 9.94
C PRO A 342 3.71 30.84 9.25
N GLY A 343 3.55 31.55 8.13
CA GLY A 343 4.66 32.13 7.38
C GLY A 343 5.43 31.17 6.46
N VAL A 344 5.07 29.88 6.46
CA VAL A 344 5.59 28.91 5.48
C VAL A 344 4.84 29.02 4.17
N THR A 345 5.57 29.13 3.05
CA THR A 345 4.99 29.08 1.71
C THR A 345 4.97 27.64 1.21
N VAL A 346 3.77 27.10 0.94
CA VAL A 346 3.58 25.77 0.36
C VAL A 346 3.27 25.87 -1.14
N THR A 347 3.95 25.08 -1.95
CA THR A 347 3.75 25.01 -3.41
C THR A 347 3.76 23.57 -3.91
N ASN A 348 3.46 23.36 -5.20
CA ASN A 348 3.54 22.05 -5.88
C ASN A 348 2.80 20.90 -5.17
N MET A 349 1.70 21.22 -4.48
CA MET A 349 0.84 20.23 -3.85
C MET A 349 0.29 19.27 -4.90
N SER A 350 0.50 17.97 -4.68
CA SER A 350 -0.04 16.94 -5.55
C SER A 350 -0.19 15.60 -4.83
N GLN A 351 -0.73 14.64 -5.55
CA GLN A 351 -1.02 13.31 -5.05
C GLN A 351 -0.81 12.27 -6.16
N ASN A 352 -0.62 11.01 -5.77
CA ASN A 352 -0.79 9.86 -6.64
C ASN A 352 -1.73 8.85 -5.97
N ILE A 353 -2.86 8.58 -6.61
CA ILE A 353 -3.90 7.69 -6.10
C ILE A 353 -4.16 6.58 -7.12
N VAL A 354 -4.06 5.32 -6.67
CA VAL A 354 -4.50 4.16 -7.45
C VAL A 354 -6.02 4.03 -7.39
N ASN A 355 -6.65 3.80 -8.54
CA ASN A 355 -8.09 3.67 -8.64
C ASN A 355 -8.54 2.21 -8.71
N HIS A 356 -9.63 1.90 -8.01
CA HIS A 356 -10.34 0.65 -8.17
C HIS A 356 -10.95 0.56 -9.59
N HIS A 357 -11.08 -0.64 -10.12
CA HIS A 357 -11.50 -0.88 -11.51
C HIS A 357 -12.45 -2.07 -11.63
N SER A 358 -12.89 -2.32 -12.88
CA SER A 358 -13.67 -3.52 -13.24
C SER A 358 -15.01 -3.68 -12.51
N GLY A 359 -15.62 -2.57 -12.11
CA GLY A 359 -16.94 -2.56 -11.48
C GLY A 359 -16.92 -2.64 -9.95
N GLU A 360 -15.76 -2.41 -9.32
CA GLU A 360 -15.72 -2.07 -7.89
C GLU A 360 -16.62 -0.86 -7.60
N PRO A 361 -17.29 -0.81 -6.44
CA PRO A 361 -18.30 0.22 -6.17
C PRO A 361 -17.69 1.58 -5.80
N TYR A 362 -16.39 1.64 -5.59
CA TYR A 362 -15.71 2.82 -5.06
C TYR A 362 -15.49 3.88 -6.14
N SER A 363 -15.72 5.14 -5.75
CA SER A 363 -15.41 6.32 -6.53
C SER A 363 -13.91 6.37 -6.87
N THR A 364 -13.59 6.93 -8.03
CA THR A 364 -12.22 7.19 -8.50
C THR A 364 -11.88 8.68 -8.45
N ALA A 365 -12.67 9.47 -7.73
CA ALA A 365 -12.43 10.91 -7.58
C ALA A 365 -11.11 11.16 -6.85
N ALA A 366 -10.33 12.13 -7.34
CA ALA A 366 -9.14 12.60 -6.64
C ALA A 366 -9.51 13.18 -5.27
N TRP A 367 -8.57 13.17 -4.31
CA TRP A 367 -8.80 13.82 -3.02
C TRP A 367 -8.72 15.34 -3.20
N THR A 368 -9.56 16.05 -2.45
CA THR A 368 -9.45 17.50 -2.31
C THR A 368 -8.13 17.82 -1.60
N MET A 369 -7.46 18.89 -2.03
CA MET A 369 -6.17 19.34 -1.51
C MET A 369 -6.31 20.82 -1.14
N GLU A 370 -6.40 21.11 0.15
CA GLU A 370 -6.57 22.49 0.62
C GLU A 370 -5.94 22.70 2.00
N GLU A 371 -5.70 23.95 2.33
CA GLU A 371 -5.48 24.38 3.70
C GLU A 371 -6.77 24.17 4.49
N VAL A 372 -6.68 23.53 5.66
CA VAL A 372 -7.81 23.21 6.52
C VAL A 372 -8.35 24.52 7.14
N PRO A 373 -9.59 24.92 6.82
CA PRO A 373 -10.13 26.17 7.33
C PRO A 373 -10.33 26.12 8.84
N GLY A 374 -9.94 27.19 9.56
CA GLY A 374 -10.29 27.39 10.96
C GLY A 374 -9.47 26.60 11.98
N VAL A 375 -8.44 25.86 11.56
CA VAL A 375 -7.40 25.35 12.46
C VAL A 375 -6.35 26.47 12.59
N GLY A 376 -6.33 27.15 13.73
CA GLY A 376 -5.30 28.15 14.03
C GLY A 376 -3.92 27.47 14.04
N SER A 377 -2.98 28.00 13.25
CA SER A 377 -1.79 27.34 12.67
C SER A 377 -2.14 26.40 11.49
N GLY A 378 -1.89 26.87 10.25
CA GLY A 378 -2.41 26.32 8.99
C GLY A 378 -2.03 24.87 8.73
N ALA A 379 -2.99 23.95 8.80
CA ALA A 379 -2.76 22.58 8.36
C ALA A 379 -3.13 22.43 6.88
N PHE A 380 -2.41 21.60 6.12
CA PHE A 380 -2.85 21.20 4.78
C PHE A 380 -3.39 19.77 4.83
N SER A 381 -4.45 19.51 4.09
CA SER A 381 -5.05 18.18 4.03
C SER A 381 -5.32 17.73 2.61
N TRP A 382 -5.00 16.46 2.38
CA TRP A 382 -5.61 15.69 1.29
C TRP A 382 -6.76 14.90 1.90
N TYR A 383 -7.96 14.97 1.32
CA TYR A 383 -9.09 14.20 1.84
C TYR A 383 -10.15 13.83 0.81
N SER A 384 -10.84 12.71 1.03
CA SER A 384 -12.04 12.31 0.29
C SER A 384 -13.32 12.81 0.98
N GLN A 385 -14.48 12.60 0.38
CA GLN A 385 -15.75 12.68 1.13
C GLN A 385 -15.71 11.75 2.36
N THR A 386 -16.44 12.10 3.42
CA THR A 386 -16.60 11.26 4.61
C THR A 386 -17.48 10.05 4.34
N PHE A 387 -17.41 9.02 5.21
CA PHE A 387 -18.26 7.83 5.06
C PHE A 387 -19.76 8.16 5.12
N ALA A 388 -20.15 9.11 5.98
CA ALA A 388 -21.54 9.55 6.10
C ALA A 388 -22.05 10.25 4.83
N GLN A 389 -21.18 10.96 4.11
CA GLN A 389 -21.52 11.60 2.84
C GLN A 389 -21.57 10.59 1.69
N ASN A 390 -20.62 9.66 1.65
CA ASN A 390 -20.51 8.66 0.60
C ASN A 390 -19.70 7.45 1.08
N ALA A 391 -20.39 6.34 1.41
CA ALA A 391 -19.74 5.09 1.83
C ALA A 391 -18.78 4.50 0.76
N ASN A 392 -18.97 4.90 -0.51
CA ASN A 392 -18.16 4.54 -1.66
C ASN A 392 -17.19 5.65 -2.08
N ALA A 393 -16.89 6.63 -1.22
CA ALA A 393 -15.83 7.60 -1.48
C ALA A 393 -14.50 6.90 -1.76
N ASN A 394 -13.59 7.60 -2.44
CA ASN A 394 -12.26 7.09 -2.78
C ASN A 394 -11.32 7.05 -1.57
N ALA A 395 -11.77 6.49 -0.44
CA ALA A 395 -10.95 6.31 0.75
C ALA A 395 -9.77 5.37 0.47
N LEU A 396 -8.67 5.51 1.22
CA LEU A 396 -7.52 4.62 1.16
C LEU A 396 -7.87 3.24 1.74
N ARG A 397 -8.35 2.34 0.87
CA ARG A 397 -8.77 0.98 1.21
C ARG A 397 -7.59 0.02 1.35
N TRP A 398 -7.83 -1.15 1.91
CA TRP A 398 -6.79 -2.15 2.15
C TRP A 398 -6.11 -2.61 0.85
N GLY A 399 -4.83 -2.95 0.98
CA GLY A 399 -3.97 -3.39 -0.11
C GLY A 399 -3.74 -2.33 -1.20
N THR A 400 -3.97 -1.04 -0.91
CA THR A 400 -3.65 0.09 -1.80
C THR A 400 -2.77 1.12 -1.10
N MET A 401 -2.03 1.90 -1.90
CA MET A 401 -1.11 2.94 -1.42
C MET A 401 -1.37 4.25 -2.15
N PHE A 402 -1.49 5.34 -1.39
CA PHE A 402 -1.57 6.70 -1.93
C PHE A 402 -0.32 7.49 -1.55
N ASN A 403 0.05 8.44 -2.41
CA ASN A 403 1.13 9.37 -2.18
C ASN A 403 0.60 10.80 -2.04
N PHE A 404 1.23 11.58 -1.15
CA PHE A 404 0.95 12.98 -0.90
C PHE A 404 2.27 13.75 -0.90
N ARG A 405 2.29 14.94 -1.52
CA ARG A 405 3.53 15.71 -1.63
C ARG A 405 3.31 17.19 -1.85
N PHE A 406 4.31 17.97 -1.47
CA PHE A 406 4.37 19.41 -1.65
C PHE A 406 5.82 19.89 -1.51
N ASP A 407 6.09 21.12 -1.94
CA ASP A 407 7.32 21.83 -1.64
C ASP A 407 7.05 22.95 -0.63
N ALA A 408 8.00 23.21 0.27
CA ALA A 408 7.94 24.33 1.20
C ALA A 408 9.25 25.13 1.23
N ASP A 409 9.17 26.41 1.60
CA ASP A 409 10.31 27.33 1.75
C ASP A 409 11.00 27.23 3.13
N GLN A 410 10.64 26.23 3.94
CA GLN A 410 11.28 25.95 5.22
C GLN A 410 11.86 24.52 5.28
N PRO A 411 13.04 24.35 5.93
CA PRO A 411 13.65 23.04 6.11
C PRO A 411 12.83 22.16 7.06
N PRO A 412 13.08 20.84 7.07
CA PRO A 412 12.31 19.91 7.88
C PRO A 412 12.66 20.01 9.37
N THR A 413 11.64 19.92 10.21
CA THR A 413 11.71 19.59 11.63
C THR A 413 10.82 18.39 11.95
N ALA A 414 11.03 17.75 13.09
CA ALA A 414 10.17 16.67 13.54
C ALA A 414 8.79 17.22 13.93
N GLY A 415 7.73 16.54 13.51
CA GLY A 415 6.35 16.89 13.85
C GLY A 415 5.41 15.71 13.65
N ASN A 416 4.12 15.93 13.84
CA ASN A 416 3.11 14.87 13.72
C ASN A 416 2.09 15.20 12.65
N ALA A 417 1.96 14.31 11.65
CA ALA A 417 0.84 14.31 10.73
C ALA A 417 -0.32 13.49 11.32
N THR A 418 -1.53 13.70 10.81
CA THR A 418 -2.73 12.95 11.23
C THR A 418 -3.28 12.14 10.06
N LEU A 419 -3.53 10.86 10.31
CA LEU A 419 -4.26 9.99 9.39
C LEU A 419 -5.71 9.86 9.89
N THR A 420 -6.67 10.47 9.20
CA THR A 420 -8.09 10.40 9.59
C THR A 420 -8.71 9.10 9.08
N LEU A 421 -9.34 8.31 9.95
CA LEU A 421 -9.99 7.06 9.58
C LEU A 421 -11.34 7.30 8.89
N PHE A 422 -11.68 6.44 7.92
CA PHE A 422 -12.87 6.63 7.09
C PHE A 422 -14.14 6.05 7.73
N LYS A 423 -14.12 4.77 8.15
CA LYS A 423 -15.21 4.16 8.92
C LYS A 423 -15.01 4.45 10.41
N SER A 424 -16.13 4.58 11.13
CA SER A 424 -16.12 4.64 12.60
C SER A 424 -15.58 3.34 13.21
N GLY A 425 -15.10 3.42 14.46
CA GLY A 425 -14.55 2.30 15.20
C GLY A 425 -13.92 2.76 16.51
N SER A 426 -13.21 1.85 17.19
CA SER A 426 -12.71 2.10 18.55
C SER A 426 -11.41 2.91 18.58
N SER A 427 -10.52 2.68 17.61
CA SER A 427 -9.25 3.42 17.53
C SER A 427 -9.49 4.89 17.14
N ALA A 428 -8.75 5.78 17.80
CA ALA A 428 -8.62 7.18 17.41
C ALA A 428 -7.89 7.31 16.06
N ASN A 429 -7.97 8.48 15.45
CA ASN A 429 -7.16 8.81 14.27
C ASN A 429 -5.67 8.76 14.65
N PRO A 430 -4.84 7.99 13.93
CA PRO A 430 -3.41 7.93 14.23
C PRO A 430 -2.70 9.27 14.07
N SER A 431 -1.88 9.60 15.07
CA SER A 431 -0.85 10.64 14.99
C SER A 431 0.46 9.97 14.59
N VAL A 432 1.08 10.45 13.50
CA VAL A 432 2.24 9.82 12.87
C VAL A 432 3.41 10.79 12.89
N ALA A 433 4.49 10.40 13.57
CA ALA A 433 5.71 11.19 13.62
C ALA A 433 6.38 11.22 12.24
N VAL A 434 6.57 12.40 11.68
CA VAL A 434 7.18 12.62 10.36
C VAL A 434 8.05 13.87 10.38
N LEU A 435 8.66 14.20 9.24
CA LEU A 435 9.28 15.50 9.02
C LEU A 435 8.28 16.46 8.37
N LEU A 436 8.16 17.65 8.94
CA LEU A 436 7.27 18.74 8.51
C LEU A 436 8.09 20.03 8.36
N PRO A 437 7.59 21.05 7.63
CA PRO A 437 8.23 22.35 7.58
C PRO A 437 8.40 22.93 8.99
N GLN A 438 9.60 23.40 9.31
CA GLN A 438 9.83 24.15 10.54
C GLN A 438 9.16 25.53 10.46
N ALA A 439 8.96 26.16 11.61
CA ALA A 439 8.53 27.54 11.64
C ALA A 439 9.64 28.43 11.05
N PRO A 440 9.31 29.43 10.22
CA PRO A 440 10.27 30.46 9.87
C PRO A 440 10.78 31.13 11.15
N PRO A 441 12.03 31.63 11.17
CA PRO A 441 12.48 32.44 12.28
C PRO A 441 11.53 33.65 12.42
N PRO A 442 11.25 34.10 13.66
CA PRO A 442 10.45 35.30 13.85
C PRO A 442 11.11 36.47 13.10
N PRO A 443 10.32 37.40 12.54
CA PRO A 443 10.88 38.61 11.96
C PRO A 443 11.86 39.27 12.93
N PRO A 444 13.00 39.82 12.44
CA PRO A 444 13.92 40.54 13.32
C PRO A 444 13.17 41.60 14.11
N CYS A 445 13.45 41.68 15.42
CA CYS A 445 12.95 42.72 16.31
C CYS A 445 14.17 43.54 16.79
N PRO A 446 14.74 44.42 15.96
CA PRO A 446 16.04 45.02 16.24
C PRO A 446 16.01 45.92 17.48
N GLY A 447 14.85 46.47 17.82
CA GLY A 447 14.65 47.32 18.98
C GLY A 447 14.44 46.57 20.30
N ASP A 448 14.36 45.24 20.29
CA ASP A 448 14.33 44.41 21.50
C ASP A 448 15.79 44.05 21.84
N PHE A 449 16.38 44.81 22.76
CA PHE A 449 17.80 44.66 23.13
C PHE A 449 18.01 43.68 24.27
N ASN A 450 16.94 43.32 25.00
CA ASN A 450 17.01 42.42 26.15
C ASN A 450 16.49 41.00 25.82
N ASP A 451 16.04 40.77 24.59
CA ASP A 451 15.48 39.53 24.03
C ASP A 451 14.24 39.02 24.80
N ASP A 452 13.40 39.93 25.33
CA ASP A 452 12.20 39.55 26.10
C ASP A 452 10.91 39.47 25.25
N GLY A 453 10.99 39.83 23.97
CA GLY A 453 9.92 39.76 22.99
C GLY A 453 9.01 40.99 22.95
N VAL A 454 9.34 42.07 23.66
CA VAL A 454 8.64 43.36 23.60
C VAL A 454 9.65 44.48 23.39
N ILE A 455 9.26 45.55 22.70
CA ILE A 455 10.04 46.80 22.64
C ILE A 455 9.39 47.78 23.62
N ASP A 456 10.03 48.00 24.77
CA ASP A 456 9.51 48.87 25.82
C ASP A 456 10.54 49.81 26.48
N GLY A 457 10.24 50.23 27.71
CA GLY A 457 11.06 51.15 28.48
C GLY A 457 12.46 50.61 28.81
N ASP A 458 12.62 49.28 28.90
CA ASP A 458 13.90 48.66 29.18
C ASP A 458 14.82 48.72 27.94
N ASP A 459 14.28 48.57 26.74
CA ASP A 459 15.01 48.76 25.48
C ASP A 459 15.34 50.21 25.21
N LEU A 460 14.40 51.12 25.49
CA LEU A 460 14.67 52.55 25.44
C LEU A 460 15.80 52.92 26.41
N GLY A 461 15.83 52.32 27.59
CA GLY A 461 16.92 52.48 28.55
C GLY A 461 18.27 52.06 27.96
N THR A 462 18.29 50.96 27.21
CA THR A 462 19.49 50.47 26.51
C THR A 462 19.93 51.44 25.40
N LEU A 463 19.02 51.93 24.57
CA LEU A 463 19.31 52.94 23.53
C LEU A 463 19.91 54.21 24.14
N LEU A 464 19.26 54.76 25.17
CA LEU A 464 19.73 55.98 25.84
C LEU A 464 21.08 55.78 26.53
N GLY A 465 21.39 54.56 26.98
CA GLY A 465 22.71 54.20 27.51
C GLY A 465 23.84 54.24 26.47
N GLN A 466 23.50 54.12 25.18
CA GLN A 466 24.45 54.14 24.06
C GLN A 466 24.52 55.50 23.34
N TRP A 467 23.74 56.49 23.80
CA TRP A 467 23.58 57.77 23.13
C TRP A 467 24.91 58.47 22.80
N GLY A 468 25.07 58.88 21.55
CA GLY A 468 26.26 59.58 21.07
C GLY A 468 27.48 58.68 20.77
N GLY A 469 27.36 57.35 20.91
CA GLY A 469 28.39 56.37 20.56
C GLY A 469 28.00 55.49 19.39
N ASP A 470 28.89 54.56 19.00
CA ASP A 470 28.57 53.45 18.10
C ASP A 470 28.06 52.26 18.94
N GLY A 471 26.93 51.67 18.57
CA GLY A 471 26.25 50.71 19.43
C GLY A 471 25.25 49.83 18.71
N SER A 472 24.67 48.87 19.43
CA SER A 472 23.59 48.02 18.91
C SER A 472 22.33 48.82 18.58
N ALA A 473 22.18 50.01 19.18
CA ALA A 473 21.06 50.90 18.96
C ALA A 473 21.24 51.87 17.78
N ASP A 474 22.36 51.83 17.06
CA ASP A 474 22.57 52.59 15.81
C ASP A 474 21.91 51.81 14.65
N PHE A 475 20.61 52.07 14.44
CA PHE A 475 19.79 51.38 13.45
C PHE A 475 20.10 51.86 12.03
N ASN A 476 20.42 53.14 11.86
CA ASN A 476 20.69 53.74 10.56
C ASN A 476 22.15 53.50 10.07
N LYS A 477 23.03 53.05 10.97
CA LYS A 477 24.45 52.72 10.77
C LYS A 477 25.31 53.90 10.33
N ASP A 478 25.00 55.10 10.80
CA ASP A 478 25.79 56.30 10.54
C ASP A 478 26.97 56.48 11.52
N GLY A 479 27.05 55.61 12.54
CA GLY A 479 28.10 55.57 13.54
C GLY A 479 27.80 56.37 14.81
N ILE A 480 26.58 56.88 14.99
CA ILE A 480 26.17 57.59 16.20
C ILE A 480 24.72 57.26 16.60
N VAL A 481 24.50 56.76 17.82
CA VAL A 481 23.14 56.59 18.37
C VAL A 481 22.54 57.95 18.70
N ASP A 482 21.50 58.35 17.96
CA ASP A 482 20.86 59.65 18.17
C ASP A 482 19.31 59.66 18.03
N GLY A 483 18.75 60.85 17.75
CA GLY A 483 17.31 61.05 17.62
C GLY A 483 16.67 60.27 16.47
N ASP A 484 17.42 59.96 15.41
CA ASP A 484 16.93 59.20 14.28
C ASP A 484 16.77 57.71 14.65
N ASP A 485 17.67 57.19 15.48
CA ASP A 485 17.57 55.83 16.04
C ASP A 485 16.45 55.70 17.06
N LEU A 486 16.30 56.71 17.94
CA LEU A 486 15.18 56.78 18.87
C LEU A 486 13.84 56.78 18.12
N GLY A 487 13.73 57.52 17.01
CA GLY A 487 12.56 57.52 16.15
C GLY A 487 12.26 56.13 15.57
N THR A 488 13.31 55.37 15.23
CA THR A 488 13.19 53.98 14.74
C THR A 488 12.69 53.03 15.83
N LEU A 489 13.25 53.08 17.04
CA LEU A 489 12.82 52.26 18.18
C LEU A 489 11.36 52.54 18.56
N LEU A 490 10.99 53.82 18.70
CA LEU A 490 9.62 54.20 19.04
C LEU A 490 8.61 53.82 17.94
N GLY A 491 9.05 53.77 16.67
CA GLY A 491 8.25 53.28 15.56
C GLY A 491 7.94 51.77 15.62
N GLN A 492 8.68 51.02 16.43
CA GLN A 492 8.54 49.57 16.62
C GLN A 492 7.97 49.21 18.01
N TRP A 493 7.54 50.19 18.80
CA TRP A 493 7.11 50.00 20.19
C TRP A 493 5.99 48.96 20.35
N GLY A 494 6.12 48.07 21.34
CA GLY A 494 5.16 47.02 21.66
C GLY A 494 5.67 45.62 21.33
N ASP A 495 4.75 44.65 21.26
CA ASP A 495 5.08 43.23 21.07
C ASP A 495 5.83 43.01 19.75
N CYS A 496 6.94 42.25 19.80
CA CYS A 496 7.63 41.80 18.62
C CYS A 496 6.73 40.89 17.76
N PRO A 497 6.84 40.92 16.42
CA PRO A 497 6.09 40.01 15.56
C PRO A 497 6.41 38.54 15.88
N ALA A 498 5.38 37.73 16.12
CA ALA A 498 5.49 36.30 16.40
C ALA A 498 5.52 35.42 15.16
#